data_AF-A0AAE1AVM8-F1
#
_entry.id   AF-A0AAE1AVM8-F1
#
_cell.length_a   1.000
_cell.length_b   1.000
_cell.length_c   1.000
_cell.angle_alpha   90.00
_cell.angle_beta   90.00
_cell.angle_gamma   90.00
#
_symmetry.space_group_name_H-M   'P 1'
#
loop_
_entity.id
_entity.type
_entity.pdbx_description
1 polymer ?
#
loop_
_entity_poly.entity_id
_entity_poly.type
_entity_poly.pdbx_seq_one_letter_code
_entity_poly.pdbx_strand_id
1 'polypeptide(L)'
;MAFSSAFIVLFTTFQMVTKNESFKLMSESRMRTVFGWMNQSADPCDNFAMYACGNFYKQAATHPRTRPLIRVEVKRRISKSIQDLITGNEKPWDSDITKQMKQFYKSCIDT
;
A
#
# COMPACT_ATOMS: atom_id res chain seq x y z
N MET A 1 0.07 -26.17 41.50
CA MET A 1 -0.20 -26.61 40.11
C MET A 1 0.75 -25.85 39.21
N ALA A 2 1.79 -26.50 38.67
CA ALA A 2 2.83 -25.87 37.87
C ALA A 2 2.43 -25.89 36.39
N PHE A 3 2.14 -24.73 35.81
CA PHE A 3 1.96 -24.63 34.36
C PHE A 3 3.34 -24.82 33.70
N SER A 4 3.45 -25.81 32.82
CA SER A 4 4.68 -26.08 32.08
C SER A 4 5.12 -24.83 31.32
N SER A 5 6.41 -24.50 31.37
CA SER A 5 7.02 -23.37 30.65
C SER A 5 6.70 -23.40 29.16
N ALA A 6 6.52 -24.59 28.58
CA ALA A 6 6.09 -24.77 27.19
C ALA A 6 4.68 -24.21 26.92
N PHE A 7 3.76 -24.34 27.88
CA PHE A 7 2.38 -23.84 27.75
C PHE A 7 2.35 -22.31 27.75
N ILE A 8 3.20 -21.68 28.57
CA ILE A 8 3.33 -20.22 28.62
C ILE A 8 3.89 -19.71 27.29
N VAL A 9 4.91 -20.34 26.73
CA VAL A 9 5.51 -19.93 25.44
C VAL A 9 4.52 -20.10 24.27
N LEU A 10 3.78 -21.21 24.24
CA LEU A 10 2.74 -21.41 23.21
C LEU A 10 1.62 -20.39 23.33
N PHE A 11 1.21 -20.07 24.57
CA PHE A 11 0.16 -19.07 24.79
C PHE A 11 0.64 -17.66 24.42
N THR A 12 1.87 -17.26 24.76
CA THR A 12 2.38 -15.92 24.43
C THR A 12 2.63 -15.75 22.93
N THR A 13 3.16 -16.77 22.24
CA THR A 13 3.32 -16.74 20.77
C THR A 13 1.97 -16.74 20.07
N PHE A 14 0.98 -17.51 20.56
CA PHE A 14 -0.39 -17.46 20.05
C PHE A 14 -1.05 -16.08 20.28
N GLN A 15 -0.84 -15.47 21.45
CA GLN A 15 -1.29 -14.11 21.74
C GLN A 15 -0.61 -13.07 20.83
N MET A 16 0.68 -13.20 20.53
CA MET A 16 1.38 -12.33 19.56
C MET A 16 0.82 -12.47 18.14
N VAL A 17 0.53 -13.68 17.69
CA VAL A 17 -0.05 -13.94 16.35
C VAL A 17 -1.46 -13.36 16.25
N THR A 18 -2.25 -13.44 17.32
CA THR A 18 -3.65 -12.97 17.34
C THR A 18 -3.80 -11.47 17.62
N LYS A 19 -2.85 -10.85 18.34
CA LYS A 19 -2.83 -9.40 18.62
C LYS A 19 -1.81 -8.66 17.74
N ASN A 20 -1.87 -8.89 16.42
CA ASN A 20 -1.05 -8.14 15.50
C ASN A 20 -1.59 -6.70 15.36
N GLU A 21 -1.12 -5.79 16.19
CA GLU A 21 -1.49 -4.37 16.18
C GLU A 21 -1.24 -3.71 14.82
N SER A 22 -0.24 -4.18 14.07
CA SER A 22 0.03 -3.71 12.71
C SER A 22 -1.11 -4.05 11.74
N PHE A 23 -1.75 -5.22 11.90
CA PHE A 23 -2.93 -5.59 11.10
C PHE A 23 -4.13 -4.69 11.43
N LYS A 24 -4.38 -4.44 12.72
CA LYS A 24 -5.46 -3.55 13.17
C LYS A 24 -5.28 -2.12 12.64
N LEU A 25 -4.08 -1.55 12.81
CA LEU A 25 -3.73 -0.22 12.32
C LEU A 25 -3.91 -0.10 10.80
N MET A 26 -3.50 -1.15 10.07
CA MET A 26 -3.62 -1.18 8.62
C MET A 26 -5.10 -1.17 8.17
N SER A 27 -5.97 -1.93 8.83
CA SER A 27 -7.42 -1.92 8.56
C SER A 27 -8.05 -0.53 8.76
N GLU A 28 -7.73 0.12 9.88
CA GLU A 28 -8.25 1.46 10.18
C GLU A 28 -7.77 2.52 9.17
N SER A 29 -6.50 2.44 8.76
CA SER A 29 -5.94 3.34 7.73
C SER A 29 -6.65 3.20 6.37
N ARG A 30 -7.03 1.96 6.00
CA ARG A 30 -7.79 1.68 4.77
C ARG A 30 -9.17 2.31 4.85
N MET A 31 -9.88 2.16 5.98
CA MET A 31 -11.19 2.79 6.15
C MET A 31 -11.11 4.32 6.04
N ARG A 32 -10.14 4.97 6.69
CA ARG A 32 -9.95 6.44 6.56
C ARG A 32 -9.78 6.88 5.10
N THR A 33 -9.05 6.10 4.32
CA THR A 33 -8.83 6.36 2.89
C THR A 33 -10.14 6.25 2.10
N VAL A 34 -10.91 5.17 2.33
CA VAL A 34 -12.21 4.98 1.67
C VAL A 34 -13.17 6.10 2.01
N PHE A 35 -13.30 6.45 3.30
CA PHE A 35 -14.14 7.58 3.73
C PHE A 35 -13.70 8.91 3.11
N GLY A 36 -12.40 9.13 2.91
CA GLY A 36 -11.89 10.33 2.25
C GLY A 36 -12.28 10.45 0.77
N TRP A 37 -12.63 9.35 0.10
CA TRP A 37 -13.07 9.34 -1.30
C TRP A 37 -14.58 9.53 -1.47
N MET A 38 -15.35 9.21 -0.43
CA MET A 38 -16.81 9.31 -0.43
C MET A 38 -17.26 10.77 -0.38
N ASN A 39 -18.29 11.09 -1.17
CA ASN A 39 -19.05 12.33 -1.06
C ASN A 39 -20.36 12.06 -0.31
N GLN A 40 -20.37 12.28 0.99
CA GLN A 40 -21.53 12.00 1.85
C GLN A 40 -22.74 12.89 1.57
N SER A 41 -22.59 13.96 0.78
CA SER A 41 -23.69 14.83 0.38
C SER A 41 -24.45 14.32 -0.86
N ALA A 42 -23.94 13.30 -1.57
CA ALA A 42 -24.67 12.66 -2.66
C ALA A 42 -25.54 11.52 -2.11
N ASP A 43 -26.74 11.33 -2.66
CA ASP A 43 -27.58 10.20 -2.28
C ASP A 43 -27.03 8.90 -2.92
N PRO A 44 -26.71 7.86 -2.12
CA PRO A 44 -26.28 6.57 -2.66
C PRO A 44 -27.35 5.85 -3.48
N CYS A 45 -28.63 6.07 -3.21
CA CYS A 45 -29.75 5.45 -3.93
C CYS A 45 -29.93 6.06 -5.33
N ASP A 46 -29.63 7.35 -5.48
CA ASP A 46 -29.72 8.05 -6.76
C ASP A 46 -28.45 7.89 -7.60
N ASN A 47 -27.28 8.09 -6.98
CA ASN A 47 -26.00 7.99 -7.68
C ASN A 47 -24.90 7.46 -6.75
N PHE A 48 -24.89 6.14 -6.61
CA PHE A 48 -23.91 5.43 -5.80
C PHE A 48 -22.46 5.74 -6.19
N ALA A 49 -22.17 5.93 -7.48
CA ALA A 49 -20.82 6.25 -7.93
C ALA A 49 -20.34 7.62 -7.40
N MET A 50 -21.21 8.62 -7.40
CA MET A 50 -20.91 9.93 -6.82
C MET A 50 -20.83 9.89 -5.30
N TYR A 51 -21.70 9.14 -4.63
CA TYR A 51 -21.61 8.94 -3.18
C TYR A 51 -20.29 8.26 -2.79
N ALA A 52 -19.91 7.17 -3.47
CA ALA A 52 -18.73 6.40 -3.10
C ALA A 52 -17.40 7.04 -3.53
N CYS A 53 -17.37 7.78 -4.65
CA CYS A 53 -16.12 8.25 -5.28
C CYS A 53 -16.09 9.75 -5.60
N GLY A 54 -17.13 10.52 -5.26
CA GLY A 54 -17.26 11.92 -5.67
C GLY A 54 -16.09 12.81 -5.26
N ASN A 55 -15.51 12.59 -4.07
CA ASN A 55 -14.33 13.35 -3.64
C ASN A 55 -13.04 12.86 -4.30
N PHE A 56 -12.93 11.57 -4.60
CA PHE A 56 -11.82 11.04 -5.41
C PHE A 56 -11.78 11.67 -6.80
N TYR A 57 -12.92 11.78 -7.48
CA TYR A 57 -12.98 12.43 -8.80
C TYR A 57 -12.56 13.90 -8.74
N LYS A 58 -12.99 14.65 -7.71
CA LYS A 58 -12.55 16.04 -7.50
C LYS A 58 -11.03 16.15 -7.32
N GLN A 59 -10.45 15.30 -6.47
CA GLN A 59 -9.00 15.30 -6.23
C GLN A 59 -8.25 14.93 -7.51
N ALA A 60 -8.69 13.90 -8.23
CA ALA A 60 -7.98 13.42 -9.40
C ALA A 60 -8.20 14.32 -10.64
N ALA A 61 -9.27 15.12 -10.71
CA ALA A 61 -9.45 16.16 -11.73
C ALA A 61 -8.41 17.28 -11.67
N THR A 62 -7.73 17.47 -10.53
CA THR A 62 -6.61 18.44 -10.41
C THR A 62 -5.36 18.02 -11.19
N HIS A 63 -5.31 16.79 -11.71
CA HIS A 63 -4.19 16.26 -12.48
C HIS A 63 -4.60 16.06 -13.96
N PRO A 64 -4.53 17.12 -14.80
CA PRO A 64 -5.18 17.15 -16.12
C PRO A 64 -4.65 16.13 -17.14
N ARG A 65 -3.50 15.48 -16.88
CA ARG A 65 -2.87 14.53 -17.81
C ARG A 65 -3.29 13.08 -17.61
N THR A 66 -4.07 12.77 -16.58
CA THR A 66 -4.45 11.40 -16.24
C THR A 66 -5.93 11.30 -15.93
N ARG A 67 -6.65 10.44 -16.66
CA ARG A 67 -8.02 10.08 -16.25
C ARG A 67 -8.00 9.64 -14.78
N PRO A 68 -8.97 10.07 -13.96
CA PRO A 68 -9.03 9.77 -12.54
C PRO A 68 -9.44 8.31 -12.33
N LEU A 69 -8.52 7.38 -12.62
CA LEU A 69 -8.75 5.96 -12.52
C LEU A 69 -7.77 5.39 -11.50
N ILE A 70 -8.30 4.63 -10.55
CA ILE A 70 -7.51 3.92 -9.54
C ILE A 70 -6.38 3.09 -10.18
N ARG A 71 -6.60 2.52 -11.38
CA ARG A 71 -5.59 1.77 -12.13
C ARG A 71 -4.38 2.62 -12.51
N VAL A 72 -4.58 3.88 -12.87
CA VAL A 72 -3.49 4.80 -13.23
C VAL A 72 -2.70 5.18 -11.98
N GLU A 73 -3.39 5.47 -10.89
CA GLU A 73 -2.75 5.83 -9.62
C GLU A 73 -1.95 4.66 -9.02
N VAL A 74 -2.50 3.44 -9.05
CA VAL A 74 -1.79 2.23 -8.62
C VAL A 74 -0.55 1.99 -9.48
N LYS A 75 -0.67 2.08 -10.81
CA LYS A 75 0.49 1.96 -11.72
C LYS A 75 1.55 2.99 -11.39
N ARG A 76 1.16 4.26 -11.20
CA ARG A 76 2.08 5.35 -10.85
C ARG A 76 2.83 5.07 -9.54
N ARG A 77 2.13 4.60 -8.50
CA ARG A 77 2.75 4.24 -7.21
C ARG A 77 3.72 3.07 -7.34
N ILE A 78 3.34 2.04 -8.08
CA ILE A 78 4.20 0.89 -8.35
C ILE A 78 5.43 1.33 -9.14
N SER A 79 5.26 2.08 -10.23
CA SER A 79 6.36 2.59 -11.04
C SER A 79 7.32 3.44 -10.20
N LYS A 80 6.80 4.33 -9.35
CA LYS A 80 7.64 5.11 -8.43
C LYS A 80 8.39 4.21 -7.45
N SER A 81 7.72 3.26 -6.82
CA SER A 81 8.37 2.33 -5.89
C SER A 81 9.44 1.48 -6.57
N ILE A 82 9.17 1.00 -7.78
CA ILE A 82 10.16 0.28 -8.60
C ILE A 82 11.33 1.20 -8.91
N GLN A 83 11.08 2.43 -9.33
CA GLN A 83 12.10 3.42 -9.64
C GLN A 83 12.99 3.70 -8.42
N ASP A 84 12.41 3.95 -7.25
CA ASP A 84 13.13 4.19 -5.99
C ASP A 84 14.00 2.96 -5.61
N LEU A 85 13.54 1.74 -5.92
CA LEU A 85 14.28 0.51 -5.66
C LEU A 85 15.44 0.30 -6.65
N ILE A 86 15.22 0.48 -7.95
CA ILE A 86 16.21 0.18 -9.00
C ILE A 86 17.26 1.29 -9.19
N THR A 87 16.92 2.55 -8.86
CA THR A 87 17.85 3.68 -8.92
C THR A 87 18.75 3.78 -7.69
N GLY A 88 18.35 3.16 -6.57
CA GLY A 88 19.13 3.15 -5.35
C GLY A 88 20.43 2.34 -5.49
N ASN A 89 21.42 2.70 -4.68
CA ASN A 89 22.68 1.94 -4.59
C ASN A 89 22.43 0.48 -4.18
N GLU A 90 23.35 -0.40 -4.59
CA GLU A 90 23.37 -1.79 -4.12
C GLU A 90 23.57 -1.81 -2.59
N LYS A 91 22.79 -2.65 -1.93
CA LYS A 91 22.87 -2.87 -0.48
C LYS A 91 23.51 -4.23 -0.22
N PRO A 92 24.22 -4.42 0.91
CA PRO A 92 24.87 -5.70 1.24
C PRO A 92 23.89 -6.88 1.28
N TRP A 93 22.63 -6.62 1.63
CA TRP A 93 21.56 -7.61 1.74
C TRP A 93 20.66 -7.72 0.50
N ASP A 94 21.01 -7.05 -0.60
CA ASP A 94 20.30 -7.24 -1.87
C ASP A 94 20.59 -8.64 -2.41
N SER A 95 19.56 -9.32 -2.92
CA SER A 95 19.72 -10.59 -3.64
C SER A 95 20.49 -10.38 -4.95
N ASP A 96 21.10 -11.44 -5.47
CA ASP A 96 21.84 -11.37 -6.74
C ASP A 96 20.96 -10.92 -7.91
N ILE A 97 19.69 -11.35 -7.92
CA ILE A 97 18.69 -10.89 -8.90
C ILE A 97 18.47 -9.38 -8.77
N THR A 98 18.37 -8.85 -7.55
CA THR A 98 18.17 -7.41 -7.33
C THR A 98 19.37 -6.60 -7.81
N LYS A 99 20.59 -7.09 -7.56
CA LYS A 99 21.83 -6.46 -8.07
C LYS A 99 21.86 -6.45 -9.59
N GLN A 100 21.57 -7.58 -10.23
CA GLN A 100 21.49 -7.67 -11.69
C GLN A 100 20.44 -6.73 -12.28
N MET A 101 19.25 -6.63 -11.66
CA MET A 101 18.20 -5.69 -12.11
C MET A 101 18.67 -4.23 -12.02
N LYS A 102 19.36 -3.85 -10.94
CA LYS A 102 19.93 -2.50 -10.78
C LYS A 102 21.01 -2.21 -11.82
N GLN A 103 21.93 -3.16 -12.06
CA GLN A 103 23.01 -3.03 -13.04
C GLN A 103 22.46 -2.92 -14.47
N PHE A 104 21.50 -3.78 -14.81
CA PHE A 104 20.81 -3.71 -16.09
C PHE A 104 20.13 -2.36 -16.28
N TYR A 105 19.38 -1.87 -15.27
CA TYR A 105 18.74 -0.57 -15.35
C TYR A 105 19.76 0.57 -15.55
N LYS A 106 20.88 0.57 -14.81
CA LYS A 106 21.96 1.55 -14.96
C LYS A 106 22.51 1.58 -16.39
N SER A 107 22.72 0.43 -17.02
CA SER A 107 23.17 0.36 -18.43
C SER A 107 22.21 0.99 -19.44
N CYS A 108 20.92 1.12 -19.11
CA CYS A 108 19.94 1.74 -19.98
C CYS A 108 19.87 3.27 -19.83
N ILE A 109 20.35 3.82 -18.71
CA ILE A 109 20.21 5.25 -18.39
C ILE A 109 21.54 6.01 -18.39
N ASP A 110 22.67 5.31 -18.24
CA ASP A 110 24.02 5.86 -18.31
C ASP A 110 24.45 5.91 -19.78
N THR A 111 23.93 6.91 -20.50
CA THR A 111 24.20 7.18 -21.94
C THR A 111 24.74 8.58 -22.14
#